data_AF-A0A925WCM9-F1
#
_entry.id   AF-A0A925WCM9-F1
#
_cell.length_a   1.000
_cell.length_b   1.000
_cell.length_c   1.000
_cell.angle_alpha   90.00
_cell.angle_beta   90.00
_cell.angle_gamma   90.00
#
_symmetry.space_group_name_H-M   'P 1'
#
loop_
_entity.id
_entity.type
_entity.pdbx_description
1 polymer ?
#
loop_
_entity_poly.entity_id
_entity_poly.type
_entity_poly.pdbx_seq_one_letter_code
_entity_poly.pdbx_strand_id
1 'polypeptide(L)'
;MRTITHWIDGKPTPGTSGRTAPVWNPATGAQQAEVVLADTADVDTAVRSAAAAFEDWSQSSLSQRTSTLFAFRELVNARAGDLAEMISDEHGKVVSDARGEVQRGLEVIEYACGIPTLLKGDYSDQVSTGVDLFSFRQPLGVCVGITPFNFPAMVPMWMYPVAIACGNTFVLKPSERDPSTSGLVAELWAEAGLPDGVFTVVHGDKTTVDALLDHPSVAAVSFVGSTPIARYIHDRGTANGKRVQALGGAKNHAVVLPDAALDYTADHLVAAAFGSAGERCMAISATVAVGSAADELVEAVSAKARATKVGP
;
A
#
# COMPACT_ATOMS: atom_id res chain seq x y z
N MET A 1 3.54 -9.99 25.68
CA MET A 1 3.90 -9.32 24.42
C MET A 1 2.77 -9.57 23.44
N ARG A 2 2.34 -8.57 22.65
CA ARG A 2 1.23 -8.74 21.70
C ARG A 2 1.73 -9.51 20.47
N THR A 3 0.95 -10.49 20.00
CA THR A 3 1.22 -11.22 18.75
C THR A 3 0.28 -10.72 17.67
N ILE A 4 0.84 -10.24 16.56
CA ILE A 4 0.12 -9.78 15.38
C ILE A 4 -0.08 -10.98 14.47
N THR A 5 -1.34 -11.29 14.19
CA THR A 5 -1.77 -12.51 13.47
C THR A 5 -2.17 -12.19 12.03
N HIS A 6 -2.27 -13.20 11.18
CA HIS A 6 -2.84 -13.03 9.84
C HIS A 6 -4.33 -12.67 9.93
N TRP A 7 -4.89 -12.15 8.84
CA TRP A 7 -6.34 -12.04 8.65
C TRP A 7 -6.73 -12.90 7.46
N ILE A 8 -7.40 -14.02 7.69
CA ILE A 8 -7.80 -14.96 6.63
C ILE A 8 -9.26 -15.33 6.87
N ASP A 9 -10.08 -15.28 5.81
CA ASP A 9 -11.48 -15.69 5.88
C ASP A 9 -12.28 -14.93 6.95
N GLY A 10 -12.12 -13.59 6.96
CA GLY A 10 -12.90 -12.70 7.83
C GLY A 10 -12.47 -12.67 9.31
N LYS A 11 -11.34 -13.29 9.67
CA LYS A 11 -10.93 -13.40 11.07
C LYS A 11 -9.41 -13.41 11.28
N PRO A 12 -8.94 -13.01 12.48
CA PRO A 12 -7.55 -13.18 12.87
C PRO A 12 -7.19 -14.67 13.01
N THR A 13 -6.00 -15.07 12.55
CA THR A 13 -5.50 -16.44 12.68
C THR A 13 -3.97 -16.49 12.84
N PRO A 14 -3.44 -17.32 13.76
CA PRO A 14 -1.99 -17.44 13.95
C PRO A 14 -1.27 -18.15 12.80
N GLY A 15 -2.01 -18.75 11.86
CA GLY A 15 -1.44 -19.64 10.85
C GLY A 15 -0.93 -20.95 11.46
N THR A 16 -0.11 -21.66 10.70
CA THR A 16 0.41 -22.99 11.04
C THR A 16 1.93 -23.05 11.10
N SER A 17 2.63 -22.05 10.55
CA SER A 17 4.09 -22.03 10.50
C SER A 17 4.77 -22.03 11.88
N GLY A 18 4.15 -21.37 12.87
CA GLY A 18 4.73 -21.18 14.21
C GLY A 18 5.93 -20.23 14.26
N ARG A 19 6.37 -19.68 13.13
CA ARG A 19 7.47 -18.71 13.02
C ARG A 19 6.96 -17.30 13.35
N THR A 20 7.78 -16.51 14.04
CA THR A 20 7.50 -15.10 14.32
C THR A 20 8.73 -14.21 14.04
N ALA A 21 8.50 -12.90 13.91
CA ALA A 21 9.53 -11.86 13.85
C ALA A 21 9.24 -10.75 14.87
N PRO A 22 10.28 -10.08 15.41
CA PRO A 22 10.10 -8.98 16.34
C PRO A 22 9.59 -7.71 15.64
N VAL A 23 8.66 -7.02 16.28
CA VAL A 23 8.19 -5.68 15.92
C VAL A 23 8.71 -4.70 16.97
N TRP A 24 9.37 -3.66 16.51
CA TRP A 24 10.14 -2.72 17.34
C TRP A 24 9.40 -1.40 17.49
N ASN A 25 9.60 -0.73 18.61
CA ASN A 25 9.35 0.69 18.72
C ASN A 25 10.66 1.41 18.33
N PRO A 26 10.73 2.08 17.17
CA PRO A 26 11.99 2.64 16.65
C PRO A 26 12.49 3.85 17.45
N ALA A 27 11.63 4.52 18.21
CA ALA A 27 12.03 5.64 19.07
C ALA A 27 12.80 5.17 20.32
N THR A 28 12.53 3.95 20.81
CA THR A 28 13.15 3.39 22.02
C THR A 28 14.12 2.25 21.75
N GLY A 29 14.01 1.59 20.59
CA GLY A 29 14.74 0.36 20.25
C GLY A 29 14.23 -0.88 20.99
N ALA A 30 13.14 -0.78 21.76
CA ALA A 30 12.57 -1.91 22.47
C ALA A 30 11.62 -2.73 21.57
N GLN A 31 11.62 -4.05 21.74
CA GLN A 31 10.61 -4.89 21.12
C GLN A 31 9.27 -4.67 21.82
N GLN A 32 8.22 -4.41 21.04
CA GLN A 32 6.88 -4.14 21.55
C GLN A 32 5.86 -5.22 21.17
N ALA A 33 6.09 -5.91 20.06
CA ALA A 33 5.24 -7.00 19.59
C ALA A 33 6.05 -8.05 18.83
N GLU A 34 5.37 -9.09 18.39
CA GLU A 34 5.86 -10.03 17.39
C GLU A 34 4.79 -10.21 16.32
N VAL A 35 5.21 -10.53 15.10
CA VAL A 35 4.32 -10.83 13.97
C VAL A 35 4.56 -12.25 13.49
N VAL A 36 3.49 -12.98 13.21
CA VAL A 36 3.59 -14.33 12.62
C VAL A 36 4.15 -14.27 11.19
N LEU A 37 4.93 -15.28 10.80
CA LEU A 37 5.49 -15.40 9.46
C LEU A 37 4.91 -16.61 8.74
N ALA A 38 4.11 -16.37 7.72
CA ALA A 38 3.48 -17.43 6.95
C ALA A 38 4.49 -18.31 6.21
N ASP A 39 4.23 -19.61 6.20
CA ASP A 39 4.86 -20.54 5.26
C ASP A 39 3.98 -20.74 4.01
N THR A 40 4.37 -21.69 3.16
CA THR A 40 3.64 -22.01 1.93
C THR A 40 2.21 -22.52 2.20
N ALA A 41 1.97 -23.22 3.31
CA ALA A 41 0.64 -23.76 3.64
C ALA A 41 -0.31 -22.65 4.13
N ASP A 42 0.22 -21.70 4.90
CA ASP A 42 -0.52 -20.50 5.28
C ASP A 42 -0.90 -19.65 4.05
N VAL A 43 0.03 -19.51 3.10
CA VAL A 43 -0.23 -18.83 1.81
C VAL A 43 -1.28 -19.55 0.97
N ASP A 44 -1.20 -20.88 0.83
CA ASP A 44 -2.21 -21.66 0.11
C ASP A 44 -3.60 -21.48 0.72
N THR A 45 -3.70 -21.54 2.05
CA THR A 45 -4.96 -21.33 2.78
C THR A 45 -5.55 -19.95 2.49
N ALA A 46 -4.73 -18.91 2.56
CA ALA A 46 -5.13 -17.53 2.28
C ALA A 46 -5.60 -17.32 0.83
N VAL A 47 -4.82 -17.80 -0.14
CA VAL A 47 -5.14 -17.63 -1.57
C VAL A 47 -6.38 -18.46 -1.94
N ARG A 48 -6.56 -19.65 -1.36
CA ARG A 48 -7.77 -20.46 -1.57
C ARG A 48 -9.03 -19.81 -0.98
N SER A 49 -8.95 -19.18 0.19
CA SER A 49 -10.06 -18.38 0.74
C SER A 49 -10.41 -17.22 -0.20
N ALA A 50 -9.40 -16.48 -0.68
CA ALA A 50 -9.59 -15.40 -1.64
C ALA A 50 -10.15 -15.88 -3.00
N ALA A 51 -9.74 -17.06 -3.46
CA ALA A 51 -10.25 -17.65 -4.70
C ALA A 51 -11.71 -18.10 -4.56
N ALA A 52 -12.10 -18.68 -3.41
CA ALA A 52 -13.48 -19.05 -3.15
C ALA A 52 -14.39 -17.81 -3.09
N ALA A 53 -13.98 -16.76 -2.37
CA ALA A 53 -14.72 -15.51 -2.29
C ALA A 53 -14.84 -14.77 -3.64
N PHE A 54 -13.91 -15.01 -4.57
CA PHE A 54 -13.94 -14.42 -5.91
C PHE A 54 -15.13 -14.89 -6.75
N GLU A 55 -15.57 -16.14 -6.59
CA GLU A 55 -16.70 -16.70 -7.34
C GLU A 55 -17.96 -15.85 -7.17
N ASP A 56 -18.24 -15.42 -5.94
CA ASP A 56 -19.39 -14.57 -5.64
C ASP A 56 -19.09 -13.08 -5.79
N TRP A 57 -17.94 -12.59 -5.29
CA TRP A 57 -17.63 -11.16 -5.29
C TRP A 57 -17.48 -10.59 -6.70
N SER A 58 -16.93 -11.37 -7.64
CA SER A 58 -16.82 -10.95 -9.05
C SER A 58 -18.19 -10.70 -9.69
N GLN A 59 -19.22 -11.43 -9.25
CA GLN A 59 -20.60 -11.33 -9.73
C GLN A 59 -21.46 -10.32 -8.94
N SER A 60 -20.94 -9.75 -7.85
CA SER A 60 -21.64 -8.73 -7.08
C SER A 60 -22.03 -7.52 -7.95
N SER A 61 -23.16 -6.90 -7.62
CA SER A 61 -23.61 -5.71 -8.35
C SER A 61 -22.67 -4.52 -8.09
N LEU A 62 -22.57 -3.60 -9.06
CA LEU A 62 -21.83 -2.34 -8.86
C LEU A 62 -22.36 -1.54 -7.66
N SER A 63 -23.67 -1.61 -7.40
CA SER A 63 -24.29 -0.98 -6.23
C SER A 63 -23.77 -1.57 -4.92
N GLN A 64 -23.67 -2.89 -4.81
CA GLN A 64 -23.13 -3.55 -3.62
C GLN A 64 -21.67 -3.16 -3.40
N ARG A 65 -20.83 -3.26 -4.43
CA ARG A 65 -19.41 -2.89 -4.35
C ARG A 65 -19.22 -1.44 -3.91
N THR A 66 -20.02 -0.53 -4.47
CA THR A 66 -19.96 0.90 -4.17
C THR A 66 -20.43 1.19 -2.73
N SER A 67 -21.51 0.57 -2.26
CA SER A 67 -21.98 0.74 -0.88
C SER A 67 -20.95 0.28 0.14
N THR A 68 -20.29 -0.86 -0.08
CA THR A 68 -19.20 -1.35 0.79
C THR A 68 -18.02 -0.37 0.81
N LEU A 69 -17.65 0.20 -0.34
CA LEU A 69 -16.57 1.20 -0.41
C LEU A 69 -16.89 2.49 0.36
N PHE A 70 -18.12 3.00 0.25
CA PHE A 70 -18.54 4.16 1.03
C PHE A 70 -18.54 3.88 2.54
N ALA A 71 -19.02 2.71 2.97
CA ALA A 71 -18.95 2.31 4.37
C ALA A 71 -17.50 2.23 4.86
N PHE A 72 -16.62 1.60 4.08
CA PHE A 72 -15.20 1.51 4.38
C PHE A 72 -14.52 2.90 4.46
N ARG A 73 -14.85 3.81 3.54
CA ARG A 73 -14.37 5.21 3.56
C ARG A 73 -14.72 5.90 4.87
N GLU A 74 -15.97 5.81 5.32
CA GLU A 74 -16.41 6.46 6.57
C GLU A 74 -15.70 5.86 7.79
N LEU A 75 -15.52 4.54 7.82
CA LEU A 75 -14.81 3.86 8.90
C LEU A 75 -13.33 4.25 8.98
N VAL A 76 -12.63 4.28 7.83
CA VAL A 76 -11.23 4.73 7.78
C VAL A 76 -11.10 6.19 8.23
N ASN A 77 -12.01 7.06 7.78
CA ASN A 77 -12.02 8.46 8.21
C ASN A 77 -12.27 8.60 9.72
N ALA A 78 -13.23 7.85 10.27
CA ALA A 78 -13.54 7.87 11.70
C ALA A 78 -12.38 7.32 12.57
N ARG A 79 -11.60 6.37 12.04
CA ARG A 79 -10.48 5.71 12.72
C ARG A 79 -9.11 6.24 12.30
N ALA A 80 -9.06 7.37 11.60
CA ALA A 80 -7.81 7.94 11.07
C ALA A 80 -6.80 8.30 12.17
N GLY A 81 -7.28 8.70 13.35
CA GLY A 81 -6.44 8.93 14.52
C GLY A 81 -5.74 7.67 14.99
N ASP A 82 -6.49 6.58 15.17
CA ASP A 82 -5.96 5.29 15.64
C ASP A 82 -4.95 4.70 14.65
N LEU A 83 -5.26 4.78 13.35
CA LEU A 83 -4.33 4.38 12.29
C LEU A 83 -3.04 5.19 12.37
N ALA A 84 -3.12 6.52 12.55
CA ALA A 84 -1.94 7.37 12.62
C ALA A 84 -1.05 7.07 13.85
N GLU A 85 -1.65 6.80 15.01
CA GLU A 85 -0.91 6.39 16.20
C GLU A 85 -0.21 5.04 15.99
N MET A 86 -0.89 4.04 15.41
CA MET A 86 -0.27 2.74 15.11
C MET A 86 0.91 2.86 14.13
N ILE A 87 0.75 3.66 13.08
CA ILE A 87 1.83 3.94 12.12
C ILE A 87 3.00 4.60 12.85
N SER A 88 2.74 5.64 13.66
CA SER A 88 3.79 6.35 14.39
C SER A 88 4.54 5.43 15.36
N ASP A 89 3.84 4.52 16.04
CA ASP A 89 4.41 3.63 17.04
C ASP A 89 5.33 2.54 16.45
N GLU A 90 5.01 2.00 15.27
CA GLU A 90 5.81 0.94 14.63
C GLU A 90 6.81 1.47 13.58
N HIS A 91 6.48 2.55 12.84
CA HIS A 91 7.39 3.16 11.86
C HIS A 91 8.29 4.23 12.49
N GLY A 92 7.78 5.04 13.41
CA GLY A 92 8.52 6.14 14.05
C GLY A 92 8.41 7.51 13.36
N LYS A 93 7.65 7.64 12.26
CA LYS A 93 7.31 8.98 11.73
C LYS A 93 6.36 9.69 12.70
N VAL A 94 6.43 11.01 12.76
CA VAL A 94 5.53 11.79 13.63
C VAL A 94 4.05 11.55 13.27
N VAL A 95 3.17 11.60 14.27
CA VAL A 95 1.71 11.39 14.08
C VAL A 95 1.12 12.28 12.99
N SER A 96 1.62 13.50 12.80
CA SER A 96 1.16 14.38 11.70
C SER A 96 1.49 13.83 10.31
N ASP A 97 2.67 13.24 10.12
CA ASP A 97 3.06 12.58 8.87
C ASP A 97 2.21 11.33 8.64
N ALA A 98 1.95 10.57 9.71
CA ALA A 98 1.08 9.39 9.67
C ALA A 98 -0.38 9.74 9.34
N ARG A 99 -0.92 10.84 9.88
CA ARG A 99 -2.25 11.35 9.49
C ARG A 99 -2.29 11.76 8.02
N GLY A 100 -1.24 12.44 7.55
CA GLY A 100 -1.09 12.77 6.13
C GLY A 100 -1.08 11.51 5.25
N GLU A 101 -0.39 10.46 5.68
CA GLU A 101 -0.40 9.16 5.01
C GLU A 101 -1.82 8.56 4.93
N VAL A 102 -2.54 8.47 6.06
CA VAL A 102 -3.90 7.93 6.08
C VAL A 102 -4.82 8.72 5.16
N GLN A 103 -4.71 10.06 5.16
CA GLN A 103 -5.49 10.92 4.27
C GLN A 103 -5.22 10.61 2.79
N ARG A 104 -3.96 10.39 2.41
CA ARG A 104 -3.60 10.05 1.02
C ARG A 104 -4.11 8.67 0.61
N GLY A 105 -4.19 7.73 1.55
CA GLY A 105 -4.87 6.45 1.34
C GLY A 105 -6.39 6.62 1.18
N LEU A 106 -7.01 7.47 2.01
CA LEU A 106 -8.43 7.81 1.95
C LEU A 106 -8.84 8.41 0.60
N GLU A 107 -8.01 9.28 0.03
CA GLU A 107 -8.23 9.83 -1.32
C GLU A 107 -8.36 8.73 -2.40
N VAL A 108 -7.64 7.61 -2.27
CA VAL A 108 -7.77 6.49 -3.21
C VAL A 108 -9.04 5.68 -2.97
N ILE A 109 -9.46 5.53 -1.72
CA ILE A 109 -10.76 4.92 -1.39
C ILE A 109 -11.90 5.76 -1.98
N GLU A 110 -11.83 7.09 -1.83
CA GLU A 110 -12.79 8.03 -2.41
C GLU A 110 -12.82 7.96 -3.94
N TYR A 111 -11.66 7.84 -4.58
CA TYR A 111 -11.57 7.57 -6.02
C TYR A 111 -12.24 6.23 -6.39
N ALA A 112 -12.02 5.18 -5.61
CA ALA A 112 -12.61 3.86 -5.83
C ALA A 112 -14.14 3.86 -5.66
N CYS A 113 -14.72 4.75 -4.84
CA CYS A 113 -16.18 4.92 -4.78
C CYS A 113 -16.81 5.32 -6.14
N GLY A 114 -16.00 5.88 -7.07
CA GLY A 114 -16.40 6.19 -8.45
C GLY A 114 -16.43 4.99 -9.40
N ILE A 115 -16.22 3.76 -8.92
CA ILE A 115 -16.02 2.57 -9.76
C ILE A 115 -17.11 2.30 -10.83
N PRO A 116 -18.41 2.60 -10.62
CA PRO A 116 -19.42 2.31 -11.66
C PRO A 116 -19.15 3.04 -12.98
N THR A 117 -18.60 4.25 -12.92
CA THR A 117 -18.22 5.01 -14.13
C THR A 117 -16.90 4.50 -14.70
N LEU A 118 -15.94 4.15 -13.83
CA LEU A 118 -14.59 3.72 -14.22
C LEU A 118 -14.55 2.33 -14.90
N LEU A 119 -15.57 1.50 -14.68
CA LEU A 119 -15.69 0.17 -15.29
C LEU A 119 -16.49 0.14 -16.60
N LYS A 120 -17.09 1.26 -17.02
CA LYS A 120 -17.80 1.32 -18.30
C LYS A 120 -16.86 0.88 -19.42
N GLY A 121 -17.35 -0.05 -20.25
CA GLY A 121 -16.73 -0.37 -21.51
C GLY A 121 -17.20 0.57 -22.62
N ASP A 122 -16.82 0.24 -23.84
CA ASP A 122 -17.15 1.01 -25.02
C ASP A 122 -18.22 0.31 -25.86
N TYR A 123 -18.99 1.09 -26.61
CA TYR A 123 -19.98 0.59 -27.57
C TYR A 123 -19.84 1.36 -28.87
N SER A 124 -19.86 0.66 -29.99
CA SER A 124 -19.90 1.22 -31.34
C SER A 124 -20.99 0.51 -32.14
N ASP A 125 -21.95 1.30 -32.60
CA ASP A 125 -23.05 0.85 -33.46
C ASP A 125 -22.58 0.72 -34.90
N GLN A 126 -23.06 -0.29 -35.64
CA GLN A 126 -22.83 -0.43 -37.08
C GLN A 126 -21.37 -0.25 -37.51
N VAL A 127 -20.42 -0.85 -36.78
CA VAL A 127 -19.00 -0.89 -37.21
C VAL A 127 -18.85 -1.58 -38.58
N SER A 128 -19.82 -2.40 -38.93
CA SER A 128 -20.13 -2.84 -40.29
C SER A 128 -21.66 -2.97 -40.44
N THR A 129 -22.14 -3.20 -41.66
CA THR A 129 -23.58 -3.37 -41.93
C THR A 129 -24.17 -4.51 -41.11
N GLY A 130 -25.02 -4.18 -40.13
CA GLY A 130 -25.65 -5.15 -39.23
C GLY A 130 -24.73 -5.71 -38.14
N VAL A 131 -23.60 -5.06 -37.84
CA VAL A 131 -22.63 -5.52 -36.83
C VAL A 131 -22.32 -4.40 -35.86
N ASP A 132 -22.63 -4.64 -34.59
CA ASP A 132 -22.26 -3.77 -33.47
C ASP A 132 -21.05 -4.36 -32.73
N LEU A 133 -20.27 -3.50 -32.07
CA LEU A 133 -19.11 -3.90 -31.29
C LEU A 133 -19.21 -3.29 -29.90
N PHE A 134 -18.95 -4.11 -28.88
CA PHE A 134 -18.89 -3.64 -27.50
C PHE A 134 -17.75 -4.30 -26.73
N SER A 135 -17.31 -3.61 -25.68
CA SER A 135 -16.33 -4.12 -24.72
C SER A 135 -16.86 -3.95 -23.31
N PHE A 136 -16.31 -4.70 -22.37
CA PHE A 136 -16.55 -4.53 -20.94
C PHE A 136 -15.30 -4.95 -20.17
N ARG A 137 -15.17 -4.43 -18.95
CA ARG A 137 -14.03 -4.73 -18.07
C ARG A 137 -14.47 -5.76 -17.03
N GLN A 138 -13.75 -6.87 -16.95
CA GLN A 138 -13.97 -7.91 -15.95
C GLN A 138 -12.81 -7.96 -14.95
N PRO A 139 -13.06 -8.38 -13.70
CA PRO A 139 -11.98 -8.63 -12.76
C PRO A 139 -11.09 -9.78 -13.23
N LEU A 140 -9.85 -9.79 -12.76
CA LEU A 140 -8.81 -10.74 -13.11
C LEU A 140 -8.86 -12.02 -12.27
N GLY A 141 -9.26 -11.93 -11.00
CA GLY A 141 -9.16 -13.05 -10.05
C GLY A 141 -8.60 -12.60 -8.70
N VAL A 142 -7.72 -13.43 -8.13
CA VAL A 142 -6.98 -13.09 -6.92
C VAL A 142 -5.81 -12.17 -7.25
N CYS A 143 -5.83 -10.96 -6.70
CA CYS A 143 -4.75 -9.99 -6.77
C CYS A 143 -3.90 -10.02 -5.50
N VAL A 144 -2.59 -9.84 -5.64
CA VAL A 144 -1.65 -9.78 -4.51
C VAL A 144 -1.00 -8.40 -4.42
N GLY A 145 -0.94 -7.84 -3.22
CA GLY A 145 -0.17 -6.65 -2.90
C GLY A 145 0.99 -6.95 -1.97
N ILE A 146 2.20 -6.56 -2.33
CA ILE A 146 3.38 -6.67 -1.46
C ILE A 146 3.90 -5.26 -1.20
N THR A 147 3.88 -4.81 0.05
CA THR A 147 4.09 -3.39 0.39
C THR A 147 5.29 -3.16 1.31
N PRO A 148 5.94 -1.98 1.22
CA PRO A 148 7.12 -1.64 1.99
C PRO A 148 6.73 -1.12 3.37
N PHE A 149 7.74 -0.94 4.24
CA PHE A 149 7.55 -0.41 5.60
C PHE A 149 7.16 1.07 5.57
N ASN A 150 7.73 1.86 4.67
CA ASN A 150 7.72 3.30 4.84
C ASN A 150 6.34 3.98 4.73
N PHE A 151 5.32 3.29 4.25
CA PHE A 151 3.94 3.76 4.19
C PHE A 151 2.96 2.58 4.35
N PRO A 152 2.77 2.06 5.58
CA PRO A 152 2.02 0.84 5.84
C PRO A 152 0.49 1.00 5.74
N ALA A 153 -0.03 2.21 5.53
CA ALA A 153 -1.44 2.48 5.18
C ALA A 153 -1.59 2.93 3.72
N MET A 154 -0.89 3.99 3.31
CA MET A 154 -1.12 4.62 2.00
C MET A 154 -0.81 3.67 0.85
N VAL A 155 0.32 2.94 0.90
CA VAL A 155 0.73 2.07 -0.21
C VAL A 155 -0.21 0.86 -0.35
N PRO A 156 -0.60 0.15 0.73
CA PRO A 156 -1.69 -0.82 0.64
C PRO A 156 -2.98 -0.24 0.05
N MET A 157 -3.39 0.95 0.49
CA MET A 157 -4.60 1.65 0.00
C MET A 157 -4.51 2.08 -1.47
N TRP A 158 -3.33 2.16 -2.07
CA TRP A 158 -3.20 2.34 -3.52
C TRP A 158 -3.62 1.10 -4.32
N MET A 159 -3.60 -0.08 -3.68
CA MET A 159 -3.77 -1.37 -4.34
C MET A 159 -5.15 -1.97 -4.08
N TYR A 160 -5.47 -2.27 -2.82
CA TYR A 160 -6.62 -3.10 -2.51
C TYR A 160 -7.98 -2.44 -2.77
N PRO A 161 -8.23 -1.13 -2.50
CA PRO A 161 -9.54 -0.55 -2.72
C PRO A 161 -9.94 -0.61 -4.19
N VAL A 162 -9.00 -0.29 -5.09
CA VAL A 162 -9.23 -0.31 -6.53
C VAL A 162 -9.41 -1.74 -7.03
N ALA A 163 -8.58 -2.69 -6.57
CA ALA A 163 -8.71 -4.09 -6.95
C ALA A 163 -10.07 -4.68 -6.51
N ILE A 164 -10.47 -4.45 -5.27
CA ILE A 164 -11.74 -4.91 -4.69
C ILE A 164 -12.92 -4.24 -5.39
N ALA A 165 -12.86 -2.93 -5.63
CA ALA A 165 -13.88 -2.20 -6.37
C ALA A 165 -14.11 -2.77 -7.77
N CYS A 166 -13.03 -3.16 -8.47
CA CYS A 166 -13.09 -3.82 -9.77
C CYS A 166 -13.72 -5.24 -9.73
N GLY A 167 -13.98 -5.79 -8.55
CA GLY A 167 -14.53 -7.15 -8.36
C GLY A 167 -13.48 -8.24 -8.13
N ASN A 168 -12.21 -7.88 -7.89
CA ASN A 168 -11.17 -8.85 -7.53
C ASN A 168 -11.21 -9.15 -6.03
N THR A 169 -10.63 -10.28 -5.63
CA THR A 169 -10.23 -10.49 -4.24
C THR A 169 -8.75 -10.12 -4.08
N PHE A 170 -8.34 -9.81 -2.84
CA PHE A 170 -7.03 -9.22 -2.59
C PHE A 170 -6.34 -9.86 -1.39
N VAL A 171 -5.11 -10.32 -1.61
CA VAL A 171 -4.20 -10.81 -0.56
C VAL A 171 -3.07 -9.79 -0.37
N LEU A 172 -3.06 -9.14 0.79
CA LEU A 172 -2.04 -8.19 1.19
C LEU A 172 -0.93 -8.91 1.98
N LYS A 173 0.32 -8.76 1.53
CA LYS A 173 1.53 -9.03 2.29
C LYS A 173 2.17 -7.69 2.67
N PRO A 174 1.93 -7.16 3.88
CA PRO A 174 2.56 -5.92 4.30
C PRO A 174 4.00 -6.15 4.77
N SER A 175 4.74 -5.07 4.99
CA SER A 175 6.02 -5.12 5.68
C SER A 175 5.86 -5.76 7.08
N GLU A 176 6.78 -6.65 7.43
CA GLU A 176 6.84 -7.27 8.75
C GLU A 176 7.37 -6.33 9.85
N ARG A 177 7.85 -5.12 9.49
CA ARG A 177 8.39 -4.14 10.43
C ARG A 177 7.31 -3.38 11.20
N ASP A 178 6.19 -3.13 10.54
CA ASP A 178 5.08 -2.26 10.97
C ASP A 178 3.71 -2.82 10.56
N PRO A 179 3.36 -4.05 11.00
CA PRO A 179 2.25 -4.80 10.44
C PRO A 179 0.88 -4.46 11.03
N SER A 180 0.79 -3.77 12.17
CA SER A 180 -0.48 -3.61 12.92
C SER A 180 -1.55 -2.88 12.13
N THR A 181 -1.15 -1.88 11.35
CA THR A 181 -2.06 -1.06 10.53
C THR A 181 -2.90 -1.92 9.58
N SER A 182 -2.30 -2.98 9.02
CA SER A 182 -3.01 -3.89 8.11
C SER A 182 -4.08 -4.72 8.82
N GLY A 183 -3.86 -5.08 10.09
CA GLY A 183 -4.85 -5.79 10.91
C GLY A 183 -6.08 -4.93 11.19
N LEU A 184 -5.89 -3.68 11.64
CA LEU A 184 -7.00 -2.76 11.86
C LEU A 184 -7.77 -2.50 10.55
N VAL A 185 -7.08 -2.28 9.43
CA VAL A 185 -7.73 -2.12 8.12
C VAL A 185 -8.58 -3.34 7.73
N ALA A 186 -8.14 -4.55 8.07
CA ALA A 186 -8.91 -5.76 7.80
C ALA A 186 -10.20 -5.83 8.62
N GLU A 187 -10.15 -5.42 9.89
CA GLU A 187 -11.34 -5.27 10.75
C GLU A 187 -12.32 -4.24 10.16
N LEU A 188 -11.82 -3.10 9.68
CA LEU A 188 -12.67 -2.06 9.08
C LEU A 188 -13.33 -2.53 7.77
N TRP A 189 -12.68 -3.38 6.98
CA TRP A 189 -13.31 -4.01 5.81
C TRP A 189 -14.46 -4.94 6.20
N ALA A 190 -14.26 -5.76 7.23
CA ALA A 190 -15.31 -6.64 7.74
C ALA A 190 -16.49 -5.83 8.31
N GLU A 191 -16.22 -4.77 9.08
CA GLU A 191 -17.25 -3.86 9.58
C GLU A 191 -17.98 -3.12 8.45
N ALA A 192 -17.31 -2.81 7.34
CA ALA A 192 -17.92 -2.25 6.13
C ALA A 192 -18.83 -3.22 5.37
N GLY A 193 -18.90 -4.49 5.79
CA GLY A 193 -19.69 -5.54 5.15
C GLY A 193 -19.03 -6.15 3.91
N LEU A 194 -17.70 -6.08 3.81
CA LEU A 194 -16.97 -6.83 2.78
C LEU A 194 -17.07 -8.34 3.08
N PRO A 195 -17.43 -9.20 2.11
CA PRO A 195 -17.51 -10.63 2.33
C PRO A 195 -16.16 -11.24 2.75
N ASP A 196 -16.24 -12.27 3.59
CA ASP A 196 -15.07 -13.02 4.05
C ASP A 196 -14.24 -13.53 2.87
N GLY A 197 -12.91 -13.48 3.00
CA GLY A 197 -11.97 -13.88 1.96
C GLY A 197 -11.70 -12.84 0.88
N VAL A 198 -12.58 -11.84 0.66
CA VAL A 198 -12.34 -10.80 -0.37
C VAL A 198 -11.12 -9.94 -0.04
N PHE A 199 -10.89 -9.65 1.24
CA PHE A 199 -9.65 -9.04 1.71
C PHE A 199 -8.98 -9.95 2.74
N THR A 200 -7.71 -10.27 2.48
CA THR A 200 -6.90 -11.17 3.29
C THR A 200 -5.55 -10.50 3.57
N VAL A 201 -5.03 -10.64 4.79
CA VAL A 201 -3.70 -10.17 5.18
C VAL A 201 -2.85 -11.37 5.58
N VAL A 202 -1.76 -11.61 4.84
CA VAL A 202 -0.77 -12.64 5.17
C VAL A 202 0.55 -11.97 5.50
N HIS A 203 0.95 -12.05 6.76
CA HIS A 203 2.26 -11.57 7.21
C HIS A 203 3.33 -12.60 6.90
N GLY A 204 4.58 -12.15 6.78
CA GLY A 204 5.60 -13.04 6.28
C GLY A 204 6.89 -12.39 5.86
N ASP A 205 7.77 -13.18 5.30
CA ASP A 205 9.06 -12.75 4.75
C ASP A 205 9.17 -13.15 3.28
N LYS A 206 10.40 -13.35 2.80
CA LYS A 206 10.67 -13.85 1.46
C LYS A 206 9.95 -15.16 1.14
N THR A 207 9.82 -16.08 2.11
CA THR A 207 9.14 -17.37 1.93
C THR A 207 7.70 -17.16 1.48
N THR A 208 7.01 -16.24 2.14
CA THR A 208 5.63 -15.85 1.85
C THR A 208 5.53 -15.17 0.49
N VAL A 209 6.47 -14.26 0.17
CA VAL A 209 6.53 -13.61 -1.15
C VAL A 209 6.70 -14.64 -2.27
N ASP A 210 7.66 -15.56 -2.14
CA ASP A 210 7.93 -16.59 -3.15
C ASP A 210 6.71 -17.49 -3.35
N ALA A 211 6.06 -17.91 -2.25
CA ALA A 211 4.83 -18.71 -2.31
C ALA A 211 3.69 -17.98 -3.02
N LEU A 212 3.49 -16.68 -2.77
CA LEU A 212 2.48 -15.86 -3.46
C LEU A 212 2.78 -15.72 -4.96
N LEU A 213 4.06 -15.55 -5.33
CA LEU A 213 4.47 -15.41 -6.73
C LEU A 213 4.33 -16.71 -7.52
N ASP A 214 4.46 -17.85 -6.86
CA ASP A 214 4.37 -19.17 -7.49
C ASP A 214 2.94 -19.74 -7.47
N HIS A 215 2.06 -19.22 -6.61
CA HIS A 215 0.71 -19.76 -6.46
C HIS A 215 -0.10 -19.64 -7.79
N PRO A 216 -0.73 -20.73 -8.27
CA PRO A 216 -1.38 -20.75 -9.59
C PRO A 216 -2.65 -19.89 -9.66
N SER A 217 -3.38 -19.74 -8.55
CA SER A 217 -4.61 -18.92 -8.51
C SER A 217 -4.38 -17.41 -8.48
N VAL A 218 -3.14 -16.94 -8.32
CA VAL A 218 -2.84 -15.49 -8.31
C VAL A 218 -2.76 -14.98 -9.74
N ALA A 219 -3.62 -14.03 -10.08
CA ALA A 219 -3.72 -13.47 -11.43
C ALA A 219 -2.83 -12.24 -11.66
N ALA A 220 -2.65 -11.42 -10.62
CA ALA A 220 -1.88 -10.18 -10.70
C ALA A 220 -1.15 -9.85 -9.41
N VAL A 221 0.00 -9.18 -9.54
CA VAL A 221 0.86 -8.78 -8.43
C VAL A 221 1.17 -7.28 -8.54
N SER A 222 0.97 -6.57 -7.44
CA SER A 222 1.38 -5.18 -7.27
C SER A 222 2.44 -5.11 -6.17
N PHE A 223 3.61 -4.58 -6.50
CA PHE A 223 4.71 -4.41 -5.56
C PHE A 223 5.16 -2.96 -5.49
N VAL A 224 5.50 -2.52 -4.28
CA VAL A 224 6.24 -1.28 -4.04
C VAL A 224 7.37 -1.59 -3.07
N GLY A 225 8.59 -1.15 -3.37
CA GLY A 225 9.74 -1.32 -2.49
C GLY A 225 11.05 -0.98 -3.18
N SER A 226 12.14 -1.65 -2.81
CA SER A 226 13.45 -1.36 -3.38
C SER A 226 13.58 -1.91 -4.82
N THR A 227 14.37 -1.24 -5.66
CA THR A 227 14.58 -1.63 -7.06
C THR A 227 15.07 -3.08 -7.24
N PRO A 228 16.01 -3.61 -6.43
CA PRO A 228 16.43 -5.01 -6.56
C PRO A 228 15.27 -6.00 -6.34
N ILE A 229 14.41 -5.74 -5.35
CA ILE A 229 13.27 -6.60 -5.04
C ILE A 229 12.15 -6.41 -6.08
N ALA A 230 11.94 -5.18 -6.57
CA ALA A 230 11.00 -4.90 -7.66
C ALA A 230 11.33 -5.72 -8.92
N ARG A 231 12.61 -5.76 -9.31
CA ARG A 231 13.08 -6.58 -10.44
C ARG A 231 12.82 -8.06 -10.18
N TYR A 232 13.21 -8.56 -9.01
CA TYR A 232 12.99 -9.95 -8.64
C TYR A 232 11.51 -10.37 -8.71
N ILE A 233 10.61 -9.55 -8.15
CA ILE A 233 9.16 -9.81 -8.15
C ILE A 233 8.59 -9.74 -9.57
N HIS A 234 9.01 -8.74 -10.35
CA HIS A 234 8.61 -8.61 -11.74
C HIS A 234 9.03 -9.84 -12.55
N ASP A 235 10.30 -10.23 -12.48
CA ASP A 235 10.84 -11.34 -13.26
C ASP A 235 10.21 -12.68 -12.87
N ARG A 236 10.11 -12.98 -11.55
CA ARG A 236 9.50 -14.24 -11.09
C ARG A 236 7.99 -14.27 -11.33
N GLY A 237 7.28 -13.17 -11.09
CA GLY A 237 5.83 -13.11 -11.29
C GLY A 237 5.45 -13.27 -12.77
N THR A 238 6.16 -12.58 -13.66
CA THR A 238 5.91 -12.69 -15.11
C THR A 238 6.34 -14.04 -15.69
N ALA A 239 7.43 -14.64 -15.19
CA ALA A 239 7.81 -16.02 -15.55
C ALA A 239 6.74 -17.05 -15.17
N ASN A 240 5.95 -16.78 -14.13
CA ASN A 240 4.79 -17.57 -13.72
C ASN A 240 3.47 -17.14 -14.40
N GLY A 241 3.53 -16.34 -15.48
CA GLY A 241 2.36 -15.94 -16.27
C GLY A 241 1.47 -14.85 -15.65
N LYS A 242 1.91 -14.19 -14.58
CA LYS A 242 1.13 -13.19 -13.86
C LYS A 242 1.33 -11.79 -14.44
N ARG A 243 0.31 -10.93 -14.34
CA ARG A 243 0.47 -9.49 -14.61
C ARG A 243 1.17 -8.85 -13.42
N VAL A 244 2.28 -8.13 -13.63
CA VAL A 244 3.03 -7.51 -12.54
C VAL A 244 3.22 -6.02 -12.78
N GLN A 245 2.95 -5.22 -11.75
CA GLN A 245 3.49 -3.86 -11.62
C GLN A 245 4.42 -3.82 -10.41
N ALA A 246 5.63 -3.31 -10.58
CA ALA A 246 6.64 -3.27 -9.53
C ALA A 246 7.32 -1.91 -9.50
N LEU A 247 7.04 -1.12 -8.46
CA LEU A 247 7.58 0.22 -8.27
C LEU A 247 8.82 0.13 -7.38
N GLY A 248 9.95 0.59 -7.92
CA GLY A 248 11.26 0.53 -7.27
C GLY A 248 11.63 1.77 -6.44
N GLY A 249 12.92 1.86 -6.12
CA GLY A 249 13.50 3.00 -5.40
C GLY A 249 13.71 4.22 -6.29
N ALA A 250 14.19 5.29 -5.67
CA ALA A 250 14.31 6.60 -6.30
C ALA A 250 15.55 7.37 -5.86
N LYS A 251 15.91 8.39 -6.63
CA LYS A 251 16.93 9.38 -6.31
C LYS A 251 16.48 10.73 -6.85
N ASN A 252 15.50 11.33 -6.20
CA ASN A 252 14.85 12.53 -6.74
C ASN A 252 15.75 13.74 -6.58
N HIS A 253 15.77 14.57 -7.62
CA HIS A 253 16.55 15.79 -7.71
C HIS A 253 15.63 17.01 -7.67
N ALA A 254 16.02 18.03 -6.92
CA ALA A 254 15.46 19.37 -7.02
C ALA A 254 16.45 20.28 -7.74
N VAL A 255 16.03 20.93 -8.82
CA VAL A 255 16.85 21.93 -9.52
C VAL A 255 16.42 23.32 -9.06
N VAL A 256 17.35 24.12 -8.56
CA VAL A 256 17.08 25.46 -8.01
C VAL A 256 17.76 26.50 -8.89
N LEU A 257 16.95 27.33 -9.55
CA LEU A 257 17.40 28.38 -10.46
C LEU A 257 17.78 29.67 -9.70
N PRO A 258 18.58 30.58 -10.30
CA PRO A 258 18.98 31.84 -9.66
C PRO A 258 17.83 32.77 -9.25
N ASP A 259 16.67 32.65 -9.89
CA ASP A 259 15.47 33.45 -9.64
C ASP A 259 14.50 32.79 -8.64
N ALA A 260 14.86 31.61 -8.10
CA ALA A 260 14.05 30.94 -7.11
C ALA A 260 13.99 31.74 -5.79
N ALA A 261 12.83 31.72 -5.14
CA ALA A 261 12.69 32.25 -3.79
C ALA A 261 13.45 31.32 -2.81
N LEU A 262 14.69 31.67 -2.47
CA LEU A 262 15.62 30.75 -1.79
C LEU A 262 15.16 30.35 -0.39
N ASP A 263 14.60 31.25 0.41
CA ASP A 263 14.13 30.92 1.77
C ASP A 263 12.98 29.91 1.74
N TYR A 264 11.96 30.17 0.90
CA TYR A 264 10.84 29.26 0.66
C TYR A 264 11.32 27.91 0.11
N THR A 265 12.28 27.95 -0.82
CA THR A 265 12.88 26.75 -1.41
C THR A 265 13.61 25.92 -0.35
N ALA A 266 14.40 26.56 0.52
CA ALA A 266 15.13 25.90 1.58
C ALA A 266 14.18 25.24 2.60
N ASP A 267 13.05 25.87 2.95
CA ASP A 267 12.01 25.23 3.78
C ASP A 267 11.50 23.92 3.17
N HIS A 268 11.17 23.95 1.88
CA HIS A 268 10.63 22.79 1.17
C HIS A 268 11.68 21.70 0.97
N LEU A 269 12.95 22.06 0.74
CA LEU A 269 14.04 21.10 0.65
C LEU A 269 14.27 20.38 1.98
N VAL A 270 14.28 21.10 3.11
CA VAL A 270 14.42 20.50 4.44
C VAL A 270 13.24 19.56 4.73
N ALA A 271 12.00 19.99 4.48
CA ALA A 271 10.82 19.14 4.66
C ALA A 271 10.83 17.90 3.74
N ALA A 272 11.24 18.05 2.47
CA ALA A 272 11.26 16.95 1.51
C ALA A 272 12.43 15.98 1.71
N ALA A 273 13.55 16.44 2.27
CA ALA A 273 14.73 15.62 2.54
C ALA A 273 14.64 14.90 3.89
N PHE A 274 14.18 15.58 4.95
CA PHE A 274 14.22 15.08 6.33
C PHE A 274 12.86 14.67 6.88
N GLY A 275 11.75 15.06 6.23
CA GLY A 275 10.41 14.59 6.60
C GLY A 275 10.31 13.06 6.54
N SER A 276 9.70 12.45 7.55
CA SER A 276 9.74 11.00 7.79
C SER A 276 11.15 10.41 7.72
N ALA A 277 12.14 11.12 8.29
CA ALA A 277 13.57 10.78 8.27
C ALA A 277 14.16 10.53 6.86
N GLY A 278 13.53 11.07 5.81
CA GLY A 278 13.94 10.86 4.42
C GLY A 278 13.60 9.46 3.87
N GLU A 279 12.88 8.63 4.61
CA GLU A 279 12.49 7.26 4.23
C GLU A 279 11.33 7.26 3.23
N ARG A 280 11.38 8.11 2.21
CA ARG A 280 10.33 8.28 1.20
C ARG A 280 10.93 8.08 -0.17
N CYS A 281 10.30 7.27 -1.02
CA CYS A 281 10.67 7.20 -2.44
C CYS A 281 10.49 8.55 -3.16
N MET A 282 9.68 9.45 -2.59
CA MET A 282 9.50 10.81 -3.10
C MET A 282 10.43 11.86 -2.45
N ALA A 283 11.29 11.48 -1.50
CA ALA A 283 12.20 12.41 -0.84
C ALA A 283 13.18 13.05 -1.83
N ILE A 284 13.45 14.35 -1.66
CA ILE A 284 14.51 15.03 -2.40
C ILE A 284 15.83 14.65 -1.76
N SER A 285 16.65 13.92 -2.50
CA SER A 285 17.91 13.35 -2.01
C SER A 285 19.15 13.99 -2.62
N ALA A 286 18.95 14.87 -3.60
CA ALA A 286 19.97 15.67 -4.25
C ALA A 286 19.36 17.00 -4.69
N THR A 287 20.08 18.09 -4.46
CA THR A 287 19.71 19.43 -4.92
C THR A 287 20.78 19.94 -5.86
N VAL A 288 20.37 20.43 -7.03
CA VAL A 288 21.24 21.01 -8.05
C VAL A 288 20.96 22.51 -8.09
N ALA A 289 21.80 23.30 -7.41
CA ALA A 289 21.72 24.75 -7.46
C ALA A 289 22.42 25.27 -8.73
N VAL A 290 21.76 26.17 -9.46
CA VAL A 290 22.26 26.72 -10.71
C VAL A 290 22.86 28.11 -10.46
N GLY A 291 24.10 28.30 -10.90
CA GLY A 291 24.77 29.60 -10.87
C GLY A 291 24.90 30.18 -9.47
N SER A 292 24.51 31.45 -9.30
CA SER A 292 24.68 32.22 -8.07
C SER A 292 23.79 31.77 -6.91
N ALA A 293 22.79 30.89 -7.13
CA ALA A 293 21.93 30.39 -6.05
C ALA A 293 22.67 29.45 -5.09
N ALA A 294 23.83 28.91 -5.46
CA ALA A 294 24.46 27.80 -4.75
C ALA A 294 24.81 28.11 -3.28
N ASP A 295 25.60 29.15 -3.04
CA ASP A 295 26.13 29.43 -1.70
C ASP A 295 25.01 29.83 -0.73
N GLU A 296 24.14 30.77 -1.14
CA GLU A 296 22.99 31.22 -0.34
C GLU A 296 22.01 30.08 -0.02
N LEU A 297 21.76 29.18 -0.99
CA LEU A 297 20.89 28.02 -0.76
C LEU A 297 21.51 27.04 0.25
N VAL A 298 22.81 26.78 0.14
CA VAL A 298 23.52 25.87 1.07
C VAL A 298 23.47 26.43 2.49
N GLU A 299 23.68 27.74 2.66
CA GLU A 299 23.57 28.39 3.96
C GLU A 299 22.15 28.29 4.54
N ALA A 300 21.13 28.63 3.74
CA ALA A 300 19.74 28.60 4.17
C ALA A 300 19.27 27.18 4.55
N VAL A 301 19.58 26.18 3.73
CA VAL A 301 19.26 24.77 4.01
C VAL A 301 19.99 24.29 5.25
N SER A 302 21.28 24.64 5.41
CA SER A 302 22.08 24.23 6.58
C SER A 302 21.52 24.77 7.88
N ALA A 303 21.11 26.05 7.91
CA ALA A 303 20.52 26.67 9.08
C ALA A 303 19.21 25.99 9.48
N LYS A 304 18.30 25.78 8.51
CA LYS A 304 16.99 25.15 8.74
C LYS A 304 17.12 23.66 9.11
N ALA A 305 18.05 22.93 8.49
CA ALA A 305 18.32 21.54 8.85
C ALA A 305 18.80 21.41 10.30
N ARG A 306 19.72 22.28 10.76
CA ARG A 306 20.20 22.29 12.16
C ARG A 306 19.11 22.66 13.17
N ALA A 307 18.09 23.40 12.75
CA ALA A 307 16.94 23.75 13.58
C ALA A 307 15.89 22.63 13.69
N THR A 308 16.04 21.54 12.91
CA THR A 308 15.10 20.41 12.94
C THR A 308 15.20 19.68 14.27
N LYS A 309 14.06 19.50 14.94
CA LYS A 309 13.98 18.77 16.21
C LYS A 309 13.84 17.28 15.94
N VAL A 310 14.65 16.48 16.64
CA VAL A 310 14.66 15.01 16.56
C VAL A 310 14.41 14.45 17.94
N GLY A 311 13.48 13.50 18.04
CA GLY A 311 13.13 12.80 19.26
C GLY A 311 11.75 12.14 19.12
N PRO A 312 11.34 11.33 20.10
CA PRO A 312 9.93 11.24 20.45
C PRO A 312 9.40 12.59 20.98
#